data_AF-A0AAW5BWI9-F1
#
_entry.id   AF-A0AAW5BWI9-F1
#
_cell.length_a   1.000
_cell.length_b   1.000
_cell.length_c   1.000
_cell.angle_alpha   90.00
_cell.angle_beta   90.00
_cell.angle_gamma   90.00
#
_symmetry.space_group_name_H-M   'P 1'
#
loop_
_entity.id
_entity.type
_entity.pdbx_description
1 polymer ?
#
loop_
_entity_poly.entity_id
_entity_poly.type
_entity_poly.pdbx_seq_one_letter_code
_entity_poly.pdbx_strand_id
1 'polypeptide(L)'
;MGRIETSGKLMEYLDEFDILFPLTRAEAEQVVGYTTKSGYTLETDGHGQLYKVDMESGDSLETDIDQVIDAACEQNYKMISDTRDYFKLSRHSEWQILHKTLEGLKADEKILNAAFQRTYYQKELRGKIQEILPPVDITAGRRSVR
;
A
#
# COMPACT_ATOMS: atom_id res chain seq x y z
N MET A 1 -18.33 -15.72 -0.40
CA MET A 1 -17.49 -14.99 0.58
C MET A 1 -18.24 -13.79 1.16
N GLY A 2 -17.70 -13.14 2.20
CA GLY A 2 -18.32 -11.98 2.88
C GLY A 2 -17.25 -10.99 3.33
N ARG A 3 -17.44 -10.29 4.45
CA ARG A 3 -16.51 -9.26 4.96
C ARG A 3 -15.07 -9.77 5.18
N ILE A 4 -14.10 -9.06 4.60
CA ILE A 4 -12.66 -9.31 4.61
C ILE A 4 -12.01 -8.41 5.68
N GLU A 5 -11.96 -8.92 6.92
CA GLU A 5 -11.44 -8.18 8.08
C GLU A 5 -10.04 -8.65 8.50
N THR A 6 -9.49 -9.69 7.85
CA THR A 6 -8.20 -10.28 8.22
C THR A 6 -7.35 -10.55 6.99
N SER A 7 -6.02 -10.59 7.18
CA SER A 7 -5.08 -10.96 6.13
C SER A 7 -5.36 -12.35 5.54
N GLY A 8 -5.77 -13.30 6.38
CA GLY A 8 -6.17 -14.64 5.94
C GLY A 8 -7.33 -14.61 4.94
N LYS A 9 -8.40 -13.87 5.27
CA LYS A 9 -9.55 -13.71 4.35
C LYS A 9 -9.18 -12.98 3.06
N LEU A 10 -8.28 -12.00 3.12
CA LEU A 10 -7.82 -11.30 1.92
C LEU A 10 -7.03 -12.25 1.01
N MET A 11 -6.18 -13.10 1.60
CA MET A 11 -5.44 -14.11 0.85
C MET A 11 -6.36 -15.20 0.29
N GLU A 12 -7.36 -15.65 1.06
CA GLU A 12 -8.39 -16.58 0.59
C GLU A 12 -9.17 -15.99 -0.60
N TYR A 13 -9.51 -14.70 -0.56
CA TYR A 13 -10.16 -14.01 -1.68
C TYR A 13 -9.32 -14.05 -2.95
N LEU A 14 -8.02 -13.79 -2.84
CA LEU A 14 -7.12 -13.82 -4.00
C LEU A 14 -7.00 -15.22 -4.59
N ASP A 15 -6.99 -16.25 -3.74
CA ASP A 15 -6.91 -17.66 -4.16
C ASP A 15 -8.25 -18.17 -4.75
N GLU A 16 -9.38 -17.85 -4.12
CA GLU A 16 -10.73 -18.29 -4.57
C GLU A 16 -11.09 -17.75 -5.95
N PHE A 17 -10.68 -16.51 -6.26
CA PHE A 17 -10.97 -15.86 -7.54
C PHE A 17 -9.81 -15.90 -8.54
N ASP A 18 -8.77 -16.70 -8.29
CA ASP A 18 -7.57 -16.83 -9.14
C ASP A 18 -6.97 -15.47 -9.54
N ILE A 19 -6.97 -14.53 -8.59
CA ILE A 19 -6.42 -13.19 -8.81
C ILE A 19 -4.91 -13.31 -8.67
N LEU A 20 -4.21 -13.13 -9.79
CA LEU A 20 -2.75 -13.26 -9.89
C LEU A 20 -2.00 -12.09 -9.24
N PHE A 21 -2.23 -11.88 -7.94
CA PHE A 21 -1.58 -10.86 -7.13
C PHE A 21 -0.91 -11.51 -5.90
N PRO A 22 0.40 -11.82 -5.97
CA PRO A 22 1.09 -12.47 -4.87
C PRO A 22 1.29 -11.49 -3.70
N LEU A 23 0.43 -11.62 -2.70
CA LEU A 23 0.54 -10.95 -1.41
C LEU A 23 1.12 -11.90 -0.36
N THR A 24 2.15 -11.43 0.35
CA THR A 24 2.59 -12.09 1.57
C THR A 24 1.59 -11.80 2.69
N ARG A 25 1.55 -12.67 3.70
CA ARG A 25 0.69 -12.46 4.88
C ARG A 25 0.94 -11.13 5.58
N ALA A 26 2.21 -10.71 5.67
CA ALA A 26 2.59 -9.45 6.28
C ALA A 26 2.07 -8.25 5.47
N GLU A 27 2.17 -8.30 4.15
CA GLU A 27 1.62 -7.27 3.27
C GLU A 27 0.09 -7.20 3.39
N ALA A 28 -0.60 -8.35 3.32
CA ALA A 28 -2.05 -8.42 3.48
C ALA A 28 -2.52 -7.89 4.85
N GLU A 29 -1.76 -8.15 5.91
CA GLU A 29 -2.07 -7.65 7.25
C GLU A 29 -1.97 -6.12 7.34
N GLN A 30 -0.94 -5.54 6.72
CA GLN A 30 -0.84 -4.07 6.65
C GLN A 30 -1.95 -3.48 5.80
N VAL A 31 -2.24 -4.05 4.62
CA VAL A 31 -3.29 -3.55 3.72
C VAL A 31 -4.66 -3.51 4.43
N VAL A 32 -5.09 -4.62 5.03
CA VAL A 32 -6.36 -4.68 5.78
C VAL A 32 -6.33 -3.75 7.01
N GLY A 33 -5.20 -3.71 7.71
CA GLY A 33 -5.02 -2.85 8.89
C GLY A 33 -5.14 -1.37 8.58
N TYR A 34 -4.48 -0.88 7.53
CA TYR A 34 -4.56 0.52 7.12
C TYR A 34 -5.91 0.88 6.49
N THR A 35 -6.53 -0.04 5.76
CA THR A 35 -7.91 0.14 5.27
C THR A 35 -8.87 0.34 6.44
N THR A 36 -8.78 -0.52 7.47
CA THR A 36 -9.58 -0.40 8.69
C THR A 36 -9.30 0.91 9.44
N LYS A 37 -8.03 1.31 9.57
CA LYS A 37 -7.65 2.59 10.19
C LYS A 37 -8.15 3.81 9.42
N SER A 38 -8.40 3.69 8.12
CA SER A 38 -8.98 4.77 7.30
C SER A 38 -10.50 4.91 7.45
N GLY A 39 -11.16 4.03 8.21
CA GLY A 39 -12.61 4.03 8.40
C GLY A 39 -13.37 3.17 7.40
N TYR A 40 -12.66 2.33 6.64
CA TYR A 40 -13.25 1.46 5.62
C TYR A 40 -13.03 -0.01 5.94
N THR A 41 -13.96 -0.86 5.51
CA THR A 41 -13.81 -2.32 5.50
C THR A 41 -13.83 -2.84 4.07
N LEU A 42 -13.45 -4.09 3.88
CA LEU A 42 -13.47 -4.76 2.60
C LEU A 42 -14.54 -5.83 2.59
N GLU A 43 -15.30 -5.91 1.51
CA GLU A 43 -16.34 -6.92 1.30
C GLU A 43 -16.25 -7.44 -0.13
N THR A 44 -16.77 -8.64 -0.37
CA THR A 44 -16.88 -9.20 -1.71
C THR A 44 -18.32 -9.66 -1.95
N ASP A 45 -18.80 -9.51 -3.18
CA ASP A 45 -20.10 -10.02 -3.61
C ASP A 45 -20.14 -11.56 -3.78
N GLY A 46 -18.99 -12.23 -3.64
CA GLY A 46 -18.87 -13.67 -3.88
C GLY A 46 -18.81 -14.06 -5.36
N HIS A 47 -18.82 -13.09 -6.27
CA HIS A 47 -18.58 -13.26 -7.71
C HIS A 47 -17.19 -12.76 -8.14
N GLY A 48 -16.41 -12.22 -7.19
CA GLY A 48 -15.03 -11.80 -7.37
C GLY A 48 -14.85 -10.29 -7.31
N GLN A 49 -15.94 -9.52 -7.30
CA GLN A 49 -15.88 -8.08 -7.13
C GLN A 49 -15.54 -7.75 -5.67
N LEU A 50 -14.59 -6.85 -5.49
CA LEU A 50 -14.22 -6.29 -4.18
C LEU A 50 -14.92 -4.95 -3.99
N TYR A 51 -15.37 -4.70 -2.77
CA TYR A 51 -16.02 -3.48 -2.35
C TYR A 51 -15.31 -2.91 -1.15
N LYS A 52 -15.11 -1.60 -1.16
CA LYS A 52 -14.72 -0.83 0.01
C LYS A 52 -15.98 -0.26 0.64
N VAL A 53 -16.27 -0.63 1.88
CA VAL A 53 -17.48 -0.21 2.59
C VAL A 53 -17.11 0.76 3.70
N ASP A 54 -17.73 1.93 3.68
CA ASP A 54 -17.57 2.96 4.72
C ASP A 54 -18.16 2.45 6.04
N MET A 55 -17.38 2.49 7.12
CA MET A 55 -17.84 2.01 8.43
C MET A 55 -18.83 2.95 9.12
N GLU A 56 -18.89 4.22 8.71
CA GLU A 56 -19.76 5.24 9.29
C GLU A 56 -21.08 5.33 8.52
N SER A 57 -21.04 5.50 7.19
CA SER A 57 -22.25 5.62 6.37
C SER A 57 -22.82 4.27 5.92
N GLY A 58 -21.99 3.23 5.82
CA GLY A 58 -22.36 1.95 5.22
C GLY A 58 -22.35 1.96 3.70
N ASP A 59 -21.87 3.04 3.07
CA ASP A 59 -21.80 3.14 1.61
C ASP A 59 -20.74 2.17 1.06
N SER A 60 -21.11 1.41 0.03
CA SER A 60 -20.21 0.51 -0.67
C SER A 60 -19.72 1.15 -1.97
N LEU A 61 -18.41 1.07 -2.20
CA LEU A 61 -17.75 1.53 -3.41
C LEU A 61 -17.05 0.35 -4.05
N GLU A 62 -17.30 0.15 -5.35
CA GLU A 62 -16.56 -0.84 -6.14
C GLU A 62 -15.06 -0.50 -6.13
N THR A 63 -14.24 -1.51 -5.87
CA THR A 63 -12.79 -1.35 -5.79
C THR A 63 -12.07 -2.60 -6.29
N ASP A 64 -10.76 -2.51 -6.45
CA ASP A 64 -9.89 -3.64 -6.78
C ASP A 64 -8.74 -3.74 -5.77
N ILE A 65 -7.97 -4.83 -5.81
CA ILE A 65 -6.87 -5.05 -4.86
C ILE A 65 -5.78 -3.97 -4.98
N ASP A 66 -5.51 -3.47 -6.19
CA ASP A 66 -4.51 -2.45 -6.43
C ASP A 66 -4.91 -1.11 -5.80
N GLN A 67 -6.17 -0.70 -5.95
CA GLN A 67 -6.76 0.50 -5.34
C GLN A 67 -6.77 0.41 -3.82
N VAL A 68 -7.06 -0.77 -3.27
CA VAL A 68 -7.02 -1.00 -1.83
C VAL A 68 -5.59 -0.89 -1.29
N ILE A 69 -4.60 -1.40 -2.03
CA ILE A 69 -3.18 -1.25 -1.67
C ILE A 69 -2.76 0.22 -1.76
N ASP A 70 -3.16 0.93 -2.80
CA ASP A 70 -2.88 2.36 -2.99
C ASP A 70 -3.46 3.20 -1.83
N ALA A 71 -4.75 3.00 -1.52
CA ALA A 71 -5.40 3.68 -0.39
C ALA A 71 -4.74 3.35 0.97
N ALA A 72 -4.28 2.10 1.17
CA ALA A 72 -3.53 1.72 2.35
C ALA A 72 -2.17 2.45 2.44
N CYS A 73 -1.48 2.61 1.30
CA CYS A 73 -0.24 3.39 1.22
C CYS A 73 -0.50 4.87 1.54
N GLU A 74 -1.53 5.48 0.94
CA GLU A 74 -1.91 6.87 1.20
C GLU A 74 -2.21 7.10 2.69
N GLN A 75 -2.95 6.19 3.32
CA GLN A 75 -3.26 6.28 4.75
C GLN A 75 -1.97 6.18 5.60
N ASN A 76 -1.03 5.30 5.26
CA ASN A 76 0.26 5.22 5.95
C ASN A 76 1.06 6.51 5.80
N TYR A 77 1.18 7.07 4.60
CA TYR A 77 1.88 8.34 4.36
C TYR A 77 1.24 9.51 5.12
N LYS A 78 -0.09 9.57 5.15
CA LYS A 78 -0.84 10.56 5.93
C LYS A 78 -0.50 10.45 7.41
N MET A 79 -0.56 9.25 7.98
CA MET A 79 -0.20 9.02 9.39
C MET A 79 1.25 9.38 9.70
N ILE A 80 2.20 9.11 8.79
CA ILE A 80 3.60 9.54 8.94
C ILE A 80 3.69 11.06 8.97
N SER A 81 3.01 11.76 8.06
CA SER A 81 3.03 13.21 7.99
C SER A 81 2.42 13.82 9.26
N ASP A 82 1.25 13.36 9.65
CA ASP A 82 0.53 13.83 10.84
C ASP A 82 1.37 13.60 12.11
N THR A 83 1.99 12.43 12.25
CA THR A 83 2.88 12.11 13.38
C THR A 83 4.11 13.03 13.38
N ARG A 84 4.69 13.32 12.22
CA ARG A 84 5.85 14.22 12.09
C ARG A 84 5.48 15.67 12.43
N ASP A 85 4.30 16.12 12.02
CA ASP A 85 3.84 17.47 12.29
C ASP A 85 3.46 17.64 13.77
N TYR A 86 2.82 16.63 14.37
CA TYR A 86 2.62 16.56 15.80
C TYR A 86 3.97 16.59 16.55
N PHE A 87 4.95 15.78 16.13
CA PHE A 87 6.29 15.74 16.73
C PHE A 87 7.00 17.10 16.77
N LYS A 88 6.79 17.98 15.78
CA LYS A 88 7.33 19.34 15.79
C LYS A 88 6.66 20.23 16.86
N LEU A 89 5.42 19.94 17.21
CA LEU A 89 4.59 20.68 18.17
C LEU A 89 4.69 20.09 19.60
N SER A 90 5.07 18.81 19.72
CA SER A 90 5.13 18.07 20.99
C SER A 90 6.28 18.52 21.90
N ARG A 91 6.04 18.47 23.21
CA ARG A 91 7.07 18.64 24.25
C ARG A 91 7.80 17.31 24.51
N HIS A 92 8.99 17.38 25.11
CA HIS A 92 9.91 16.26 25.33
C HIS A 92 9.29 14.96 25.93
N SER A 93 8.18 15.05 26.67
CA SER A 93 7.53 13.91 27.34
C SER A 93 6.95 12.87 26.38
N GLU A 94 6.57 13.25 25.16
CA GLU A 94 5.93 12.34 24.20
C GLU A 94 6.89 11.89 23.09
N TRP A 95 8.12 12.42 23.10
CA TRP A 95 9.11 12.22 22.06
C TRP A 95 9.40 10.75 21.78
N GLN A 96 9.57 9.94 22.84
CA GLN A 96 9.89 8.51 22.71
C GLN A 96 8.73 7.71 22.10
N ILE A 97 7.49 8.05 22.46
CA ILE A 97 6.29 7.38 21.93
C ILE A 97 6.15 7.72 20.45
N LEU A 98 6.24 9.01 20.11
CA LEU A 98 6.13 9.47 18.72
C LEU A 98 7.26 8.95 17.84
N HIS A 99 8.48 8.88 18.35
CA HIS A 99 9.61 8.29 17.63
C HIS A 99 9.35 6.81 17.32
N LYS A 100 8.93 6.03 18.33
CA LYS A 100 8.60 4.61 18.14
C LYS A 100 7.44 4.40 17.17
N THR A 101 6.41 5.24 17.25
CA THR A 101 5.29 5.22 16.30
C THR A 101 5.79 5.50 14.88
N LEU A 102 6.62 6.52 14.69
CA LEU A 102 7.14 6.90 13.38
C LEU A 102 8.09 5.83 12.80
N GLU A 103 8.89 5.15 13.62
CA GLU A 103 9.67 3.99 13.19
C GLU A 103 8.79 2.82 12.75
N GLY A 104 7.71 2.53 13.50
CA GLY A 104 6.72 1.52 13.12
C GLY A 104 6.03 1.86 11.80
N LEU A 105 5.54 3.09 11.64
CA LEU A 105 4.90 3.55 10.41
C LEU A 105 5.83 3.45 9.20
N LYS A 106 7.12 3.77 9.35
CA LYS A 106 8.15 3.61 8.29
C LYS A 106 8.51 2.15 8.01
N ALA A 107 8.40 1.26 8.99
CA ALA A 107 8.58 -0.17 8.77
C ALA A 107 7.41 -0.71 7.94
N ASP A 108 6.19 -0.32 8.29
CA ASP A 108 4.97 -0.66 7.55
C ASP A 108 5.00 -0.07 6.13
N GLU A 109 5.49 1.16 5.96
CA GLU A 109 5.69 1.82 4.66
C GLU A 109 6.48 0.94 3.69
N LYS A 110 7.56 0.29 4.17
CA LYS A 110 8.38 -0.59 3.33
C LYS A 110 7.62 -1.83 2.89
N ILE A 111 6.79 -2.39 3.76
CA ILE A 111 5.96 -3.56 3.48
C ILE A 111 4.88 -3.20 2.45
N LEU A 112 4.15 -2.11 2.71
CA LEU A 112 3.11 -1.61 1.81
C LEU A 112 3.68 -1.23 0.44
N ASN A 113 4.82 -0.52 0.41
CA ASN A 113 5.48 -0.18 -0.85
C ASN A 113 5.92 -1.43 -1.61
N ALA A 114 6.38 -2.49 -0.94
CA ALA A 114 6.72 -3.75 -1.61
C ALA A 114 5.51 -4.40 -2.30
N ALA A 115 4.31 -4.32 -1.70
CA ALA A 115 3.06 -4.72 -2.34
C ALA A 115 2.69 -3.77 -3.48
N PHE A 116 2.80 -2.46 -3.27
CA PHE A 116 2.53 -1.43 -4.26
C PHE A 116 3.40 -1.57 -5.52
N GLN A 117 4.67 -1.99 -5.39
CA GLN A 117 5.53 -2.21 -6.57
C GLN A 117 4.98 -3.28 -7.54
N ARG A 118 4.07 -4.15 -7.09
CA ARG A 118 3.47 -5.21 -7.90
C ARG A 118 2.17 -4.79 -8.57
N THR A 119 1.63 -3.62 -8.21
CA THR A 119 0.37 -3.11 -8.75
C THR A 119 0.48 -2.68 -10.20
N TYR A 120 -0.66 -2.67 -10.90
CA TYR A 120 -0.68 -2.15 -12.28
C TYR A 120 -0.34 -0.65 -12.33
N TYR A 121 -0.66 0.11 -11.28
CA TYR A 121 -0.30 1.53 -11.17
C TYR A 121 1.21 1.76 -11.32
N GLN A 122 2.03 0.96 -10.62
CA GLN A 122 3.48 1.10 -10.72
C GLN A 122 4.02 0.62 -12.08
N LYS A 123 3.42 -0.42 -12.67
CA LYS A 123 3.78 -0.88 -14.02
C LYS A 123 3.49 0.21 -15.06
N GLU A 124 2.35 0.88 -14.95
CA GLU A 124 1.97 1.99 -15.83
C GLU A 124 2.89 3.21 -15.64
N LEU A 125 3.21 3.57 -14.39
CA LEU A 125 4.17 4.64 -14.08
C LEU A 125 5.56 4.35 -14.66
N ARG A 126 6.09 3.13 -14.53
CA ARG A 126 7.38 2.75 -15.15
C ARG A 126 7.32 2.82 -16.68
N GLY A 127 6.20 2.41 -17.28
CA GLY A 127 5.98 2.52 -18.72
C GLY A 127 6.05 3.98 -19.19
N LYS A 128 5.31 4.87 -18.53
CA LYS A 128 5.33 6.32 -18.84
C LYS A 128 6.71 6.95 -18.62
N ILE A 129 7.43 6.57 -17.57
CA ILE A 129 8.79 7.06 -17.32
C ILE A 129 9.77 6.59 -18.41
N GLN A 130 9.63 5.36 -18.92
CA GLN A 130 10.44 4.86 -20.04
C GLN A 130 10.11 5.52 -21.39
N GLU A 131 8.86 5.94 -21.60
CA GLU A 131 8.49 6.71 -22.79
C GLU A 131 9.02 8.15 -22.75
N ILE A 132 9.18 8.73 -21.55
CA ILE A 132 9.64 10.11 -21.36
C ILE A 132 11.17 10.22 -21.31
N LEU A 133 11.87 9.19 -20.84
CA LEU A 133 13.34 9.19 -20.76
C LEU A 133 13.93 8.39 -21.94
N PRO A 134 14.73 9.02 -22.84
CA PRO A 134 15.48 8.24 -23.82
C PRO A 134 16.42 7.27 -23.09
N PRO A 135 16.69 6.07 -23.66
CA PRO A 135 17.64 5.15 -23.08
C PRO A 135 18.99 5.85 -22.95
N VAL A 136 19.43 6.09 -21.71
CA VAL A 136 20.78 6.58 -21.44
C VAL A 136 21.72 5.43 -21.74
N ASP A 137 22.28 5.45 -22.94
CA ASP A 137 23.30 4.52 -23.39
C ASP A 137 24.59 4.82 -22.60
N ILE A 138 24.79 4.14 -21.47
CA ILE A 138 26.05 4.22 -20.71
C ILE A 138 27.08 3.33 -21.41
N THR A 139 27.52 3.75 -22.60
CA THR A 139 28.69 3.21 -23.28
C THR A 139 29.81 4.26 -23.32
N ALA A 140 30.10 4.86 -22.16
CA ALA A 140 31.32 5.65 -21.97
C ALA A 140 32.28 4.91 -21.03
N GLY A 141 33.18 4.09 -21.59
CA GLY A 141 34.20 3.46 -20.75
C GLY A 141 35.06 2.34 -21.32
N ARG A 142 35.26 2.19 -22.64
CA ARG A 142 36.39 1.40 -23.16
C ARG A 142 37.46 2.34 -23.72
N ARG A 143 38.34 2.81 -22.84
CA ARG A 143 39.66 3.31 -23.25
C ARG A 143 40.41 2.13 -23.88
N SER A 144 40.55 2.18 -25.20
CA SER A 144 41.56 1.41 -25.92
C SER A 144 42.92 2.01 -25.57
N VAL A 145 43.72 1.28 -24.81
CA VAL A 145 45.15 1.56 -24.66
C VAL A 145 45.83 0.83 -25.81
N ARG A 146 46.39 1.58 -26.75
CA ARG A 146 47.46 1.13 -27.65
C ARG A 146 48.69 1.96 -27.34
#